data_AF-A0A7J8VMA0-F1
#
_entry.id   AF-A0A7J8VMA0-F1
#
_cell.length_a   1.000
_cell.length_b   1.000
_cell.length_c   1.000
_cell.angle_alpha   90.00
_cell.angle_beta   90.00
_cell.angle_gamma   90.00
#
_symmetry.space_group_name_H-M   'P 1'
#
loop_
_entity.id
_entity.type
_entity.pdbx_description
1 polymer ?
#
loop_
_entity_poly.entity_id
_entity_poly.type
_entity_poly.pdbx_seq_one_letter_code
_entity_poly.pdbx_strand_id
1 'polypeptide(L)'
;MVFVPEGGDKPVELDVYNFKGPGVALAMYNVDESIRAFAQSSMSLAFSKKWPLYLSTKNTILKKYDGRFKDIFQEVYEQNWKDKFEENSIWYEHRLIDDMVAYAVKSEGGYVWACKNYDGDVQSDLLAQGAIYVESFLSSVI
;
A
#
# COMPACT_ATOMS: atom_id res chain seq x y z
N MET A 1 -9.95 19.58 -9.44
CA MET A 1 -10.47 18.20 -9.66
C MET A 1 -11.96 18.23 -9.37
N VAL A 2 -12.78 17.63 -10.25
CA VAL A 2 -14.24 17.57 -10.06
C VAL A 2 -14.67 16.11 -10.07
N PHE A 3 -15.48 15.71 -9.09
CA PHE A 3 -16.16 14.42 -9.05
C PHE A 3 -17.68 14.66 -9.11
N VAL A 4 -18.36 14.04 -10.08
CA VAL A 4 -19.82 14.16 -10.27
C VAL A 4 -20.46 12.81 -9.96
N PRO A 5 -21.22 12.67 -8.86
CA PRO A 5 -21.92 11.44 -8.55
C PRO A 5 -23.03 11.13 -9.57
N GLU A 6 -23.19 9.87 -9.96
CA GLU A 6 -24.24 9.46 -10.91
C GLU A 6 -25.68 9.66 -10.39
N GLY A 7 -25.87 9.69 -9.05
CA GLY A 7 -27.18 9.84 -8.40
C GLY A 7 -27.77 11.25 -8.41
N GLY A 8 -27.13 12.21 -9.07
CA GLY A 8 -27.57 13.61 -9.10
C GLY A 8 -27.22 14.41 -7.84
N ASP A 9 -26.43 13.83 -6.93
CA ASP A 9 -25.87 14.56 -5.80
C ASP A 9 -24.93 15.69 -6.27
N LYS A 10 -24.72 16.68 -5.38
CA LYS A 10 -23.89 17.82 -5.70
C LYS A 10 -22.45 17.38 -6.06
N PRO A 11 -21.88 17.90 -7.17
CA PRO A 11 -20.49 17.66 -7.50
C PRO A 11 -19.54 18.08 -6.36
N VAL A 12 -18.45 17.33 -6.21
CA VAL A 12 -17.34 17.68 -5.33
C VAL A 12 -16.27 18.37 -6.17
N GLU A 13 -16.00 19.63 -5.84
CA GLU A 13 -14.97 20.43 -6.49
C GLU A 13 -13.80 20.66 -5.52
N LEU A 14 -12.59 20.36 -5.98
CA LEU A 14 -11.36 20.53 -5.20
C LEU A 14 -10.35 21.35 -6.01
N ASP A 15 -10.04 22.53 -5.49
CA ASP A 15 -8.96 23.37 -6.00
C ASP A 15 -7.61 22.77 -5.62
N VAL A 16 -6.87 22.28 -6.62
CA VAL A 16 -5.56 21.67 -6.42
C VAL A 16 -4.46 22.73 -6.51
N TYR A 17 -4.47 23.56 -7.55
CA TYR A 17 -3.48 24.63 -7.74
C TYR A 17 -3.94 25.67 -8.78
N ASN A 18 -3.45 26.90 -8.67
CA ASN A 18 -3.69 28.00 -9.63
C ASN A 18 -2.37 28.39 -10.32
N PHE A 19 -2.12 27.84 -11.51
CA PHE A 19 -0.88 28.05 -12.27
C PHE A 19 -0.66 29.53 -12.61
N LYS A 20 0.57 30.04 -12.39
CA LYS A 20 1.01 31.41 -12.75
C LYS A 20 1.98 31.44 -13.95
N GLY A 21 2.25 30.28 -14.53
CA GLY A 21 3.15 30.06 -15.66
C GLY A 21 3.03 28.62 -16.14
N PRO A 22 3.86 28.18 -17.10
CA PRO A 22 3.84 26.81 -17.62
C PRO A 22 4.06 25.77 -16.50
N GLY A 23 3.36 24.64 -16.58
CA GLY A 23 3.46 23.57 -15.59
C GLY A 23 2.74 22.29 -16.03
N VAL A 24 2.69 21.30 -15.14
CA VAL A 24 2.06 19.99 -15.37
C VAL A 24 1.13 19.64 -14.20
N ALA A 25 0.10 18.85 -14.48
CA ALA A 25 -0.84 18.36 -13.48
C ALA A 25 -1.08 16.86 -13.69
N LEU A 26 -1.30 16.13 -12.59
CA LEU A 26 -1.61 14.70 -12.58
C LEU A 26 -2.78 14.45 -11.64
N ALA A 27 -3.68 13.57 -12.04
CA ALA A 27 -4.71 12.99 -11.18
C ALA A 27 -4.64 11.46 -11.31
N MET A 28 -4.82 10.77 -10.18
CA MET A 28 -4.83 9.31 -10.10
C MET A 28 -5.92 8.87 -9.13
N TYR A 29 -6.37 7.63 -9.28
CA TYR A 29 -7.40 7.03 -8.44
C TYR A 29 -7.07 5.57 -8.16
N ASN A 30 -7.74 5.01 -7.15
CA ASN A 30 -7.85 3.58 -6.93
C ASN A 30 -9.23 3.31 -6.33
N VAL A 31 -9.66 2.06 -6.28
CA VAL A 31 -10.98 1.65 -5.80
C VAL A 31 -10.85 0.69 -4.63
N ASP A 32 -11.73 0.83 -3.64
CA ASP A 32 -11.67 0.04 -2.40
C ASP A 32 -11.67 -1.47 -2.65
N GLU A 33 -12.39 -1.93 -3.68
CA GLU A 33 -12.42 -3.35 -4.07
C GLU A 33 -11.03 -3.87 -4.45
N SER A 34 -10.30 -3.12 -5.29
CA SER A 34 -8.93 -3.48 -5.70
C SER A 34 -7.99 -3.48 -4.50
N ILE A 35 -8.08 -2.48 -3.63
CA ILE A 35 -7.27 -2.40 -2.40
C ILE A 35 -7.56 -3.58 -1.46
N ARG A 36 -8.83 -3.98 -1.31
CA ARG A 36 -9.21 -5.15 -0.51
C ARG A 36 -8.68 -6.44 -1.11
N ALA A 37 -8.81 -6.65 -2.41
CA ALA A 37 -8.28 -7.83 -3.10
C ALA A 37 -6.75 -7.92 -2.96
N PHE A 38 -6.06 -6.78 -3.05
CA PHE A 38 -4.63 -6.66 -2.78
C PHE A 38 -4.29 -7.06 -1.34
N ALA A 39 -4.99 -6.50 -0.34
CA ALA A 39 -4.79 -6.86 1.07
C ALA A 39 -4.98 -8.37 1.33
N GLN A 40 -6.05 -8.96 0.80
CA GLN A 40 -6.32 -10.38 0.95
C GLN A 40 -5.20 -11.25 0.36
N SER A 41 -4.72 -10.87 -0.83
CA SER A 41 -3.63 -11.58 -1.51
C SER A 41 -2.32 -11.49 -0.73
N SER A 42 -1.98 -10.32 -0.19
CA SER A 42 -0.80 -10.11 0.63
C SER A 42 -0.84 -10.92 1.93
N MET A 43 -1.98 -10.93 2.62
CA MET A 43 -2.16 -11.71 3.85
C MET A 43 -2.06 -13.21 3.59
N SER A 44 -2.70 -13.69 2.52
CA SER A 44 -2.64 -15.10 2.13
C SER A 44 -1.20 -15.54 1.82
N LEU A 45 -0.44 -14.71 1.10
CA LEU A 45 0.96 -15.00 0.78
C LEU A 45 1.81 -15.08 2.06
N ALA A 46 1.73 -14.05 2.91
CA ALA A 46 2.45 -14.01 4.18
C ALA A 46 2.12 -15.21 5.08
N PHE A 47 0.84 -15.57 5.19
CA PHE A 47 0.40 -16.72 5.96
C PHE A 47 0.92 -18.05 5.41
N SER A 48 0.93 -18.22 4.08
CA SER A 48 1.46 -19.44 3.44
C SER A 48 2.97 -19.61 3.64
N LYS A 49 3.71 -18.50 3.68
CA LYS A 49 5.15 -18.46 3.94
C LYS A 49 5.51 -18.53 5.41
N LYS A 50 4.53 -18.30 6.30
CA LYS A 50 4.75 -18.10 7.74
C LYS A 50 5.73 -16.95 8.00
N TRP A 51 5.52 -15.83 7.31
CA TRP A 51 6.30 -14.60 7.47
C TRP A 51 5.43 -13.42 7.90
N PRO A 52 6.01 -12.43 8.59
CA PRO A 52 5.33 -11.16 8.85
C PRO A 52 5.07 -10.40 7.54
N LEU A 53 4.02 -9.58 7.56
CA LEU A 53 3.60 -8.74 6.45
C LEU A 53 3.75 -7.25 6.80
N TYR A 54 4.38 -6.51 5.89
CA TYR A 54 4.46 -5.05 5.98
C TYR A 54 3.75 -4.39 4.80
N LEU A 55 2.82 -3.47 5.09
CA LEU A 55 2.32 -2.50 4.10
C LEU A 55 3.06 -1.19 4.30
N SER A 56 3.62 -0.62 3.24
CA SER A 56 4.20 0.72 3.29
C SER A 56 3.38 1.76 2.54
N THR A 57 3.19 2.94 3.13
CA THR A 57 2.56 4.09 2.46
C THR A 57 3.18 5.42 2.91
N LYS A 58 2.70 6.56 2.38
CA LYS A 58 3.02 7.91 2.87
C LYS A 58 1.78 8.63 3.40
N ASN A 59 0.97 7.95 4.22
CA ASN A 59 -0.30 8.46 4.73
C ASN A 59 -0.19 9.72 5.62
N THR A 60 0.98 10.06 6.16
CA THR A 60 1.19 11.34 6.86
C THR A 60 1.08 12.55 5.92
N ILE A 61 1.41 12.36 4.64
CA ILE A 61 1.29 13.37 3.58
C ILE A 61 -0.02 13.18 2.80
N LEU A 62 -0.26 11.96 2.30
CA LEU A 62 -1.47 11.62 1.54
C LEU A 62 -2.56 11.06 2.46
N LYS A 63 -3.03 11.90 3.39
CA LYS A 63 -3.93 11.50 4.50
C LYS A 63 -5.16 10.71 4.08
N LYS A 64 -5.81 11.10 2.97
CA LYS A 64 -7.00 10.40 2.46
C LYS A 64 -6.65 9.22 1.56
N TYR A 65 -5.78 9.44 0.56
CA TYR A 65 -5.47 8.43 -0.45
C TYR A 65 -4.69 7.24 0.15
N ASP A 66 -3.55 7.51 0.77
CA ASP A 66 -2.72 6.47 1.39
C ASP A 66 -3.28 6.01 2.75
N GLY A 67 -4.04 6.88 3.42
CA GLY A 67 -4.86 6.49 4.57
C GLY A 67 -5.83 5.38 4.21
N ARG A 68 -6.47 5.45 3.04
CA ARG A 68 -7.44 4.42 2.61
C ARG A 68 -6.81 3.03 2.44
N PHE A 69 -5.59 2.97 1.92
CA PHE A 69 -4.81 1.71 1.85
C PHE A 69 -4.55 1.14 3.25
N LYS A 70 -4.07 1.99 4.17
CA LYS A 70 -3.81 1.59 5.56
C LYS A 70 -5.08 1.07 6.23
N ASP A 71 -6.17 1.83 6.13
CA ASP A 71 -7.44 1.50 6.80
C ASP A 71 -8.01 0.19 6.27
N ILE A 72 -8.02 -0.01 4.94
CA ILE A 72 -8.53 -1.24 4.33
C ILE A 72 -7.68 -2.47 4.71
N PHE A 73 -6.35 -2.36 4.71
CA PHE A 73 -5.50 -3.47 5.13
C PHE A 73 -5.73 -3.83 6.60
N GLN A 74 -5.88 -2.82 7.47
CA GLN A 74 -6.18 -3.03 8.88
C GLN A 74 -7.55 -3.71 9.06
N GLU A 75 -8.59 -3.23 8.37
CA GLU A 75 -9.92 -3.85 8.38
C GLU A 75 -9.86 -5.33 7.95
N VAL A 76 -9.17 -5.62 6.84
CA VAL A 76 -9.02 -7.00 6.32
C VAL A 76 -8.28 -7.88 7.32
N TYR A 77 -7.20 -7.36 7.93
CA TYR A 77 -6.42 -8.07 8.94
C TYR A 77 -7.28 -8.45 10.15
N GLU A 78 -7.93 -7.46 10.76
CA GLU A 78 -8.73 -7.65 11.97
C GLU A 78 -9.91 -8.60 11.76
N GLN A 79 -10.56 -8.54 10.60
CA GLN A 79 -11.75 -9.35 10.32
C GLN A 79 -11.43 -10.84 10.05
N ASN A 80 -10.32 -11.14 9.37
CA ASN A 80 -10.15 -12.47 8.75
C ASN A 80 -8.81 -13.16 9.05
N TRP A 81 -7.82 -12.43 9.55
CA TRP A 81 -6.43 -12.89 9.56
C TRP A 81 -5.74 -12.77 10.91
N LYS A 82 -6.18 -11.86 11.80
CA LYS A 82 -5.52 -11.59 13.08
C LYS A 82 -5.26 -12.86 13.89
N ASP A 83 -6.31 -13.64 14.18
CA ASP A 83 -6.18 -14.87 14.98
C ASP A 83 -5.23 -15.87 14.32
N LYS A 84 -5.35 -16.06 12.99
CA LYS A 84 -4.47 -16.97 12.22
C LYS A 84 -3.01 -16.53 12.27
N PHE A 85 -2.75 -15.23 12.19
CA PHE A 85 -1.41 -14.67 12.23
C PHE A 85 -0.80 -14.84 13.63
N GLU A 86 -1.56 -14.51 14.68
CA GLU A 86 -1.13 -14.64 16.08
C GLU A 86 -0.86 -16.11 16.45
N GLU A 87 -1.74 -17.05 16.06
CA GLU A 87 -1.54 -18.50 16.27
C GLU A 87 -0.27 -19.05 15.62
N ASN A 88 0.24 -18.37 14.58
CA ASN A 88 1.43 -18.78 13.84
C ASN A 88 2.64 -17.88 14.14
N SER A 89 2.56 -17.03 15.17
CA SER A 89 3.63 -16.12 15.59
C SER A 89 4.13 -15.19 14.47
N ILE A 90 3.24 -14.77 13.58
CA ILE A 90 3.48 -13.76 12.54
C ILE A 90 2.56 -12.56 12.75
N TRP A 91 2.87 -11.42 12.16
CA TRP A 91 2.11 -10.17 12.34
C TRP A 91 1.94 -9.41 11.04
N TYR A 92 0.96 -8.50 11.06
CA TYR A 92 0.81 -7.44 10.06
C TYR A 92 1.18 -6.10 10.70
N GLU A 93 1.94 -5.28 9.98
CA GLU A 93 2.26 -3.91 10.40
C GLU A 93 2.19 -2.94 9.20
N HIS A 94 1.61 -1.76 9.43
CA HIS A 94 1.74 -0.62 8.52
C HIS A 94 2.96 0.23 8.88
N ARG A 95 3.77 0.58 7.88
CA ARG A 95 4.92 1.48 8.03
C ARG A 95 4.88 2.63 7.04
N LEU A 96 5.60 3.71 7.36
CA LEU A 96 5.89 4.74 6.36
C LEU A 96 6.94 4.22 5.38
N ILE A 97 6.79 4.54 4.09
CA ILE A 97 7.66 4.02 3.02
C ILE A 97 9.15 4.32 3.23
N ASP A 98 9.48 5.48 3.78
CA ASP A 98 10.85 5.87 4.10
C ASP A 98 11.45 5.03 5.23
N ASP A 99 10.68 4.75 6.28
CA ASP A 99 11.12 3.84 7.36
C ASP A 99 11.22 2.40 6.85
N MET A 100 10.27 1.95 6.03
CA MET A 100 10.27 0.60 5.48
C MET A 100 11.47 0.34 4.57
N VAL A 101 11.83 1.28 3.68
CA VAL A 101 13.04 1.17 2.85
C VAL A 101 14.30 1.12 3.72
N ALA A 102 14.39 1.96 4.75
CA ALA A 102 15.53 1.96 5.67
C ALA A 102 15.66 0.63 6.45
N TYR A 103 14.52 0.03 6.83
CA TYR A 103 14.46 -1.30 7.42
C TYR A 103 14.91 -2.37 6.42
N ALA A 104 14.41 -2.33 5.18
CA ALA A 104 14.71 -3.33 4.15
C ALA A 104 16.21 -3.41 3.79
N VAL A 105 16.91 -2.27 3.81
CA VAL A 105 18.36 -2.20 3.56
C VAL A 105 19.18 -2.86 4.68
N LYS A 106 18.68 -2.89 5.91
CA LYS A 106 19.39 -3.44 7.08
C LYS A 106 18.91 -4.83 7.49
N SER A 107 17.78 -5.28 6.95
CA SER A 107 17.15 -6.53 7.30
C SER A 107 17.84 -7.71 6.61
N GLU A 108 17.77 -8.88 7.23
CA GLU A 108 18.20 -10.16 6.65
C GLU A 108 17.11 -10.79 5.74
N GLY A 109 15.95 -10.13 5.57
CA GLY A 109 14.81 -10.66 4.82
C GLY A 109 13.81 -11.40 5.71
N GLY A 110 13.10 -12.40 5.15
CA GLY A 110 12.12 -13.20 5.89
C GLY A 110 10.79 -12.49 6.16
N TYR A 111 10.36 -11.60 5.26
CA TYR A 111 9.07 -10.91 5.35
C TYR A 111 8.45 -10.71 3.97
N VAL A 112 7.13 -10.51 3.95
CA VAL A 112 6.39 -10.06 2.77
C VAL A 112 6.26 -8.54 2.82
N TRP A 113 6.56 -7.87 1.71
CA TRP A 113 6.36 -6.43 1.58
C TRP A 113 5.28 -6.13 0.53
N ALA A 114 4.13 -5.67 1.01
CA ALA A 114 3.07 -5.15 0.18
C ALA A 114 3.36 -3.70 -0.21
N CYS A 115 3.58 -3.48 -1.50
CA CYS A 115 3.87 -2.16 -2.07
C CYS A 115 2.70 -1.67 -2.92
N LYS A 116 2.45 -0.35 -2.87
CA LYS A 116 1.59 0.29 -3.88
C LYS A 116 2.26 0.19 -5.25
N ASN A 117 1.47 0.37 -6.32
CA ASN A 117 1.90 0.11 -7.70
C ASN A 117 3.31 0.61 -8.03
N TYR A 118 3.52 1.93 -7.91
CA TYR A 118 4.81 2.57 -8.21
C TYR A 118 5.95 2.14 -7.27
N ASP A 119 5.66 2.01 -5.97
CA ASP A 119 6.67 1.56 -5.00
C ASP A 119 7.10 0.12 -5.32
N GLY A 120 6.15 -0.74 -5.72
CA GLY A 120 6.42 -2.13 -6.08
C GLY A 120 7.30 -2.25 -7.32
N ASP A 121 7.04 -1.45 -8.35
CA ASP A 121 7.84 -1.37 -9.58
C ASP A 121 9.30 -1.07 -9.24
N VAL A 122 9.55 0.06 -8.57
CA VAL A 122 10.92 0.51 -8.23
C VAL A 122 11.64 -0.45 -7.27
N GLN A 123 10.96 -0.92 -6.22
CA GLN A 123 11.62 -1.74 -5.20
C GLN A 123 11.88 -3.18 -5.69
N SER A 124 11.08 -3.68 -6.64
CA SER A 124 11.33 -4.99 -7.26
C SER A 124 12.66 -5.04 -8.03
N ASP A 125 13.05 -3.93 -8.69
CA ASP A 125 14.35 -3.81 -9.36
C ASP A 125 15.51 -3.83 -8.36
N LEU A 126 15.35 -3.18 -7.20
CA LEU A 126 16.37 -3.19 -6.14
C LEU A 126 16.56 -4.59 -5.55
N LEU A 127 15.47 -5.34 -5.38
CA LEU A 127 15.54 -6.74 -4.98
C LEU A 127 16.26 -7.58 -6.04
N ALA A 128 15.91 -7.43 -7.31
CA ALA A 128 16.51 -8.19 -8.40
C ALA A 128 18.04 -7.96 -8.52
N GLN A 129 18.50 -6.76 -8.13
CA GLN A 129 19.93 -6.41 -8.09
C GLN A 129 20.64 -6.84 -6.79
N GLY A 130 19.90 -7.36 -5.79
CA GLY A 130 20.44 -7.76 -4.48
C GLY A 130 20.75 -6.60 -3.53
N ALA A 131 20.16 -5.42 -3.76
CA ALA A 131 20.37 -4.24 -2.92
C ALA A 131 19.51 -4.25 -1.64
N ILE A 132 18.43 -5.04 -1.63
CA ILE A 132 17.55 -5.27 -0.47
C ILE A 132 17.18 -6.75 -0.40
N TYR A 133 16.89 -7.25 0.81
CA TYR A 133 16.44 -8.62 1.03
C TYR A 133 14.95 -8.63 1.39
N VAL A 134 14.12 -9.00 0.41
CA VAL A 134 12.66 -9.11 0.50
C VAL A 134 12.27 -10.36 -0.27
N GLU A 135 11.62 -11.33 0.34
CA GLU A 135 11.42 -12.63 -0.33
C GLU A 135 10.12 -12.74 -1.13
N SER A 136 9.21 -11.77 -1.02
CA SER A 136 8.09 -11.65 -1.96
C SER A 136 7.50 -10.25 -2.04
N PHE A 137 7.25 -9.82 -3.29
CA PHE A 137 6.57 -8.58 -3.65
C PHE A 137 5.16 -8.86 -4.13
N LEU A 138 4.20 -8.09 -3.62
CA LEU A 138 2.89 -7.93 -4.24
C LEU A 138 2.71 -6.43 -4.48
N SER A 139 2.35 -6.10 -5.71
CA SER A 139 2.06 -4.74 -6.15
C SER A 139 0.58 -4.62 -6.45
N SER A 140 -0.06 -3.54 -6.00
CA SER A 140 -1.44 -3.23 -6.38
C SER A 140 -1.52 -2.97 -7.88
N VAL A 141 -2.22 -3.79 -8.65
CA VAL A 141 -2.56 -3.48 -10.05
C VAL A 141 -3.72 -2.48 -10.04
N ILE A 142 -3.69 -1.49 -10.95
CA ILE A 142 -4.81 -0.56 -11.17
C ILE A 142 -5.99 -1.34 -11.74
#